data_AF-A0A7Y5LZT2-F1
#
_entry.id   AF-A0A7Y5LZT2-F1
#
_cell.length_a   1.000
_cell.length_b   1.000
_cell.length_c   1.000
_cell.angle_alpha   90.00
_cell.angle_beta   90.00
_cell.angle_gamma   90.00
#
_symmetry.space_group_name_H-M   'P 1'
#
loop_
_entity.id
_entity.type
_entity.pdbx_description
1 polymer ?
#
loop_
_entity_poly.entity_id
_entity_poly.type
_entity_poly.pdbx_seq_one_letter_code
_entity_poly.pdbx_strand_id
1 'polypeptide(L)' 'MKVVTVDAAKHVVSFTDPDGTLRVVKAEREEGRKFVAGLKAGDRVEIIYTEGVLLGVE' A
#
# COMPACT_ATOMS: atom_id res chain seq x y z
N MET A 1 0.13 9.41 -1.69
CA MET A 1 -0.04 9.05 -0.26
C MET A 1 1.34 8.78 0.33
N LYS A 2 1.52 8.78 1.67
CA LYS A 2 2.79 8.43 2.32
C LYS A 2 2.64 7.13 3.09
N VAL A 3 3.53 6.17 2.87
CA VAL A 3 3.57 4.92 3.65
C VAL A 3 4.03 5.23 5.08
N VAL A 4 3.22 4.85 6.05
CA VAL A 4 3.49 5.02 7.49
C VAL A 4 4.11 3.75 8.05
N THR A 5 3.45 2.61 7.82
CA THR A 5 3.89 1.31 8.33
C THR A 5 3.65 0.22 7.28
N VAL A 6 4.55 -0.76 7.27
CA VAL A 6 4.48 -1.94 6.41
C VAL A 6 4.60 -3.17 7.29
N ASP A 7 3.54 -3.97 7.34
CA ASP A 7 3.46 -5.25 8.04
C ASP A 7 3.56 -6.37 7.00
N ALA A 8 4.78 -6.68 6.58
CA ALA A 8 5.03 -7.71 5.57
C ALA A 8 4.55 -9.10 6.00
N ALA A 9 4.58 -9.42 7.29
CA ALA A 9 4.11 -10.69 7.84
C ALA A 9 2.58 -10.88 7.70
N LYS A 10 1.82 -9.79 7.81
CA LYS A 10 0.35 -9.81 7.67
C LYS A 10 -0.10 -9.34 6.28
N HIS A 11 0.85 -8.94 5.45
CA HIS A 11 0.62 -8.26 4.17
C HIS A 11 -0.30 -7.04 4.33
N VAL A 12 -0.10 -6.29 5.41
CA VAL A 12 -0.86 -5.08 5.72
C VAL A 12 0.05 -3.88 5.52
N VAL A 13 -0.47 -2.80 4.94
CA VAL A 13 0.24 -1.55 4.80
C VAL A 13 -0.66 -0.40 5.23
N SER A 14 -0.09 0.56 5.95
CA SER A 14 -0.81 1.76 6.36
C SER A 14 -0.20 2.97 5.69
N PHE A 15 -1.05 3.86 5.19
CA PHE A 15 -0.64 5.08 4.53
C PHE A 15 -1.50 6.26 4.98
N THR A 16 -0.89 7.43 4.92
CA THR A 16 -1.56 8.70 5.18
C THR A 16 -1.85 9.38 3.85
N ASP A 17 -3.11 9.74 3.64
CA ASP A 17 -3.55 10.57 2.55
C ASP A 17 -3.06 12.02 2.70
N PRO A 18 -3.00 12.81 1.61
CA PRO A 18 -2.63 14.22 1.69
C PRO A 18 -3.53 15.05 2.62
N ASP A 19 -4.79 14.62 2.82
CA ASP A 19 -5.73 15.26 3.76
C ASP A 19 -5.47 14.90 5.24
N GLY A 20 -4.56 13.95 5.51
CA GLY A 20 -4.24 13.47 6.85
C GLY A 20 -4.98 12.19 7.27
N THR A 21 -5.92 11.69 6.48
CA THR A 21 -6.60 10.41 6.75
C THR A 21 -5.62 9.24 6.74
N LEU A 22 -5.69 8.40 7.78
CA LEU A 22 -4.96 7.13 7.83
C LEU A 22 -5.82 6.04 7.18
N ARG A 23 -5.25 5.37 6.18
CA ARG A 23 -5.84 4.19 5.54
C ARG A 23 -4.97 2.97 5.79
N VAL A 24 -5.62 1.84 6.03
CA VAL A 24 -4.98 0.55 6.26
C VAL A 24 -5.48 -0.42 5.21
N VAL A 25 -4.55 -1.08 4.53
CA VAL A 25 -4.85 -2.02 3.44
C VAL A 25 -4.20 -3.34 3.69
N LYS A 26 -5.01 -4.39 3.57
CA LYS A 26 -4.52 -5.75 3.52
C LYS A 26 -4.45 -6.20 2.07
N ALA A 27 -3.27 -6.62 1.64
CA ALA A 27 -3.08 -7.22 0.33
C ALA A 27 -3.52 -8.68 0.34
N GLU A 28 -4.67 -8.96 -0.26
CA GLU A 28 -5.24 -10.32 -0.33
C GLU A 28 -4.78 -11.08 -1.58
N ARG A 29 -4.45 -10.38 -2.67
CA ARG A 29 -3.94 -10.96 -3.91
C ARG A 29 -2.42 -11.09 -3.89
N GLU A 30 -1.90 -12.06 -4.65
CA GLU A 30 -0.45 -12.33 -4.70
C GLU A 30 0.35 -11.13 -5.22
N GLU A 31 -0.15 -10.43 -6.24
CA GLU A 31 0.50 -9.22 -6.76
C GLU A 31 0.59 -8.12 -5.69
N GLY A 32 -0.49 -7.91 -4.94
CA GLY A 32 -0.50 -6.99 -3.81
C GLY A 32 0.47 -7.41 -2.70
N ARG A 33 0.59 -8.72 -2.42
CA ARG A 33 1.55 -9.23 -1.43
C ARG A 33 2.99 -8.96 -1.85
N LYS A 34 3.33 -9.18 -3.13
CA LYS A 34 4.65 -8.87 -3.69
C LYS A 34 4.94 -7.37 -3.65
N PHE A 35 3.93 -6.54 -3.94
CA PHE A 35 4.04 -5.09 -3.82
C PHE A 35 4.33 -4.67 -2.37
N VAL A 36 3.51 -5.11 -1.41
CA VAL A 36 3.70 -4.82 0.02
C VAL A 36 5.07 -5.28 0.53
N ALA A 37 5.59 -6.41 0.05
CA ALA A 37 6.92 -6.90 0.40
C ALA A 37 8.07 -5.99 -0.11
N GLY A 38 7.85 -5.22 -1.19
CA GLY A 38 8.82 -4.27 -1.73
C GLY A 38 8.80 -2.89 -1.07
N LEU A 39 7.66 -2.51 -0.46
CA LEU A 39 7.43 -1.20 0.13
C LEU A 39 8.23 -0.96 1.40
N LYS A 40 8.57 0.32 1.63
CA LYS A 40 9.26 0.77 2.85
C LYS A 40 8.51 1.95 3.46
N ALA A 41 8.65 2.14 4.76
CA ALA A 41 8.09 3.31 5.42
C ALA A 41 8.73 4.59 4.85
N GLY A 42 7.90 5.58 4.53
CA GLY A 42 8.33 6.82 3.90
C GLY A 42 8.22 6.86 2.38
N ASP A 43 8.00 5.72 1.71
CA ASP A 43 7.71 5.70 0.27
C ASP A 43 6.45 6.52 -0.05
N ARG A 44 6.49 7.17 -1.21
CA ARG A 44 5.30 7.78 -1.80
C ARG A 44 4.75 6.83 -2.84
N VAL A 45 3.56 6.33 -2.57
CA VAL A 45 2.83 5.47 -3.50
C VAL A 45 1.49 6.10 -3.84
N GLU A 46 1.06 5.86 -5.06
CA GLU A 46 -0.30 6.11 -5.51
C GLU A 46 -1.00 4.76 -5.53
N ILE A 47 -2.07 4.62 -4.74
CA ILE A 47 -2.88 3.40 -4.69
C ILE A 47 -4.22 3.72 -5.32
N ILE A 48 -4.38 3.33 -6.59
CA ILE A 48 -5.66 3.36 -7.29
C ILE A 48 -6.46 2.14 -6.84
N TYR A 49 -7.45 2.37 -5.98
CA TYR A 49 -8.46 1.36 -5.65
C TYR A 49 -9.45 1.24 -6.79
N THR A 50 -9.09 0.46 -7.79
CA THR A 50 -10.09 -0.22 -8.61
C THR A 50 -10.50 -1.46 -7.83
N GLU A 51 -11.78 -1.82 -7.77
CA GLU A 51 -12.24 -3.09 -7.15
C GLU A 51 -11.57 -4.37 -7.74
N GLY A 52 -10.64 -4.23 -8.68
CA GLY A 52 -9.55 -5.15 -8.96
C GLY A 52 -8.26 -4.40 -9.28
N VAL A 53 -7.26 -4.54 -8.40
CA VAL A 53 -5.81 -4.29 -8.55
C VAL A 53 -5.35 -3.73 -9.91
N LEU A 54 -4.71 -2.56 -9.92
CA LEU A 54 -3.69 -2.16 -10.90
C LEU A 54 -2.87 -1.01 -10.35
N LEU A 55 -1.71 -1.31 -9.74
CA LEU A 55 -0.69 -0.32 -9.42
C LEU A 55 0.52 -0.59 -10.31
N GLY A 56 0.54 0.04 -11.48
CA GLY A 56 1.76 0.26 -12.23
C GLY A 56 2.53 1.40 -11.56
N VAL A 57 3.82 1.19 -11.31
CA VAL A 57 4.75 2.28 -11.02
C VAL A 57 5.66 2.41 -12.23
N GLU A 58 5.73 3.61 -12.81
CA GLU A 58 6.71 3.97 -13.84
C GLU A 58 8.13 4.03 -13.27
#